data_AF-A0A932L1P1-F1
#
_entry.id   AF-A0A932L1P1-F1
#
_cell.length_a   1.000
_cell.length_b   1.000
_cell.length_c   1.000
_cell.angle_alpha   90.00
_cell.angle_beta   90.00
_cell.angle_gamma   90.00
#
_symmetry.space_group_name_H-M   'P 1'
#
loop_
_entity.id
_entity.type
_entity.pdbx_description
1 polymer ?
#
loop_
_entity_poly.entity_id
_entity_poly.type
_entity_poly.pdbx_seq_one_letter_code
_entity_poly.pdbx_strand_id
1 'polypeptide(L)'
;MALLFTAAAASAEPSKLSHALPQSVGMSGDHLRLIDQAVAEGLEAKLMPGCVVLIGRHGKVVHFQAYGNRRVEPDTLPMTRDTVFDMASITKPVATATSMMSCWTAAASA
;
A
#
# COMPACT_ATOMS: atom_id res chain seq x y z
N MET A 1 43.51 8.46 15.02
CA MET A 1 42.79 7.24 14.60
C MET A 1 41.36 7.65 14.26
N ALA A 2 41.13 8.04 13.00
CA ALA A 2 39.86 8.62 12.56
C ALA A 2 38.88 7.50 12.19
N LEU A 3 37.77 7.43 12.91
CA LEU A 3 36.64 6.55 12.59
C LEU A 3 35.84 7.20 11.45
N LEU A 4 36.06 6.73 10.22
CA LEU A 4 35.21 7.03 9.07
C LEU A 4 33.87 6.32 9.25
N PHE A 5 32.80 7.06 9.57
CA PHE A 5 31.44 6.56 9.44
C PHE A 5 31.01 6.66 7.98
N THR A 6 31.16 5.57 7.23
CA THR A 6 30.51 5.42 5.92
C THR A 6 29.02 5.23 6.15
N ALA A 7 28.21 6.25 5.84
CA ALA A 7 26.77 6.11 5.73
C ALA A 7 26.44 5.29 4.47
N ALA A 8 26.42 3.97 4.60
CA ALA A 8 25.80 3.13 3.59
C ALA A 8 24.30 3.47 3.60
N ALA A 9 23.83 4.14 2.54
CA ALA A 9 22.41 4.15 2.23
C ALA A 9 22.02 2.68 2.03
N ALA A 10 21.46 2.07 3.08
CA ALA A 10 20.96 0.71 2.99
C ALA A 10 19.86 0.72 1.92
N SER A 11 20.19 0.22 0.73
CA SER A 11 19.20 -0.23 -0.23
C SER A 11 18.44 -1.35 0.46
N ALA A 12 17.35 -0.99 1.14
CA ALA A 12 16.41 -1.98 1.63
C ALA A 12 15.77 -2.59 0.39
N GLU A 13 16.27 -3.76 -0.02
CA GLU A 13 15.59 -4.61 -0.98
C GLU A 13 14.12 -4.69 -0.56
N PRO A 14 13.16 -4.41 -1.46
CA PRO A 14 11.75 -4.42 -1.09
C PRO A 14 11.39 -5.81 -0.58
N SER A 15 11.25 -5.91 0.75
CA SER A 15 10.88 -7.15 1.41
C SER A 15 9.48 -7.51 0.95
N LYS A 16 9.40 -8.51 0.05
CA LYS A 16 8.12 -9.02 -0.44
C LYS A 16 7.40 -9.64 0.74
N LEU A 17 6.35 -8.97 1.20
CA LEU A 17 5.46 -9.52 2.21
C LEU A 17 4.86 -10.83 1.68
N SER A 18 5.07 -11.92 2.41
CA SER A 18 4.46 -13.21 2.06
C SER A 18 2.97 -13.22 2.41
N HIS A 19 2.17 -13.98 1.67
CA HIS A 19 0.76 -14.17 1.99
C HIS A 19 0.57 -15.14 3.16
N ALA A 20 -0.48 -14.92 3.94
CA ALA A 20 -0.86 -15.83 5.03
C ALA A 20 -2.38 -15.83 5.24
N LEU A 21 -2.87 -16.86 5.94
CA LEU A 21 -4.27 -16.91 6.36
C LEU A 21 -4.52 -15.87 7.46
N PRO A 22 -5.69 -15.21 7.49
CA PRO A 22 -6.04 -14.25 8.55
C PRO A 22 -5.82 -14.79 9.97
N GLN A 23 -6.19 -16.05 10.21
CA GLN A 23 -6.10 -16.69 11.52
C GLN A 23 -4.64 -16.81 11.99
N SER A 24 -3.70 -17.00 11.08
CA SER A 24 -2.27 -17.15 11.40
C SER A 24 -1.64 -15.85 11.95
N VAL A 25 -2.30 -14.70 11.75
CA VAL A 25 -1.88 -13.40 12.29
C VAL A 25 -2.90 -12.84 13.30
N GLY A 26 -3.77 -13.69 13.84
CA GLY A 26 -4.76 -13.29 14.85
C GLY A 26 -5.88 -12.40 14.30
N MET A 27 -6.29 -12.61 13.04
CA MET A 27 -7.44 -11.94 12.43
C MET A 27 -8.54 -12.94 12.08
N SER A 28 -9.79 -12.51 12.20
CA SER A 28 -10.94 -13.31 11.75
C SER A 28 -11.10 -13.20 10.23
N GLY A 29 -11.03 -14.33 9.53
CA GLY A 29 -11.35 -14.39 8.11
C GLY A 29 -12.80 -14.02 7.81
N ASP A 30 -13.72 -14.31 8.75
CA ASP A 30 -15.13 -13.98 8.60
C ASP A 30 -15.37 -12.48 8.65
N HIS A 31 -14.67 -11.77 9.55
CA HIS A 31 -14.74 -10.32 9.60
C HIS A 31 -14.13 -9.70 8.33
N LEU A 32 -13.01 -10.23 7.84
CA LEU A 32 -12.41 -9.72 6.59
C LEU A 32 -13.32 -9.87 5.37
N ARG A 33 -14.26 -10.83 5.35
CA ARG A 33 -15.26 -10.93 4.27
C ARG A 33 -16.26 -9.78 4.26
N LEU A 34 -16.45 -9.06 5.37
CA LEU A 34 -17.29 -7.86 5.39
C LEU A 34 -16.73 -6.74 4.51
N ILE A 35 -15.43 -6.77 4.19
CA ILE A 35 -14.82 -5.85 3.22
C ILE A 35 -15.45 -6.04 1.84
N ASP A 36 -15.63 -7.28 1.40
CA ASP A 36 -16.21 -7.58 0.08
C ASP A 36 -17.62 -6.98 -0.02
N GLN A 37 -18.41 -7.10 1.06
CA GLN A 37 -19.74 -6.53 1.13
C GLN A 37 -19.72 -5.00 1.09
N ALA A 38 -18.90 -4.35 1.92
CA ALA A 38 -18.82 -2.89 1.95
C ALA A 38 -18.34 -2.31 0.60
N VAL A 39 -17.42 -2.99 -0.08
CA VAL A 39 -16.98 -2.61 -1.42
C VAL A 39 -18.10 -2.80 -2.43
N ALA A 40 -18.83 -3.92 -2.39
CA ALA A 40 -19.97 -4.15 -3.27
C ALA A 40 -21.04 -3.05 -3.13
N GLU A 41 -21.41 -2.70 -1.89
CA GLU A 41 -22.35 -1.62 -1.60
C GLU A 41 -21.88 -0.27 -2.19
N GLY A 42 -20.58 0.05 -2.07
CA GLY A 42 -20.00 1.27 -2.64
C GLY A 42 -19.98 1.29 -4.18
N LEU A 43 -19.78 0.14 -4.81
CA LEU A 43 -19.85 -0.01 -6.28
C LEU A 43 -21.28 0.12 -6.79
N GLU A 44 -22.24 -0.53 -6.12
CA GLU A 44 -23.68 -0.44 -6.45
C GLU A 44 -24.19 0.99 -6.32
N ALA A 45 -23.78 1.69 -5.27
CA ALA A 45 -24.08 3.11 -5.04
C ALA A 45 -23.31 4.07 -5.96
N LYS A 46 -22.44 3.56 -6.86
CA LYS A 46 -21.61 4.34 -7.81
C LYS A 46 -20.73 5.39 -7.13
N LEU A 47 -20.29 5.14 -5.90
CA LEU A 47 -19.38 6.03 -5.16
C LEU A 47 -17.96 5.99 -5.73
N MET A 48 -17.60 4.87 -6.36
CA MET A 48 -16.34 4.67 -7.05
C MET A 48 -16.52 3.67 -8.21
N PRO A 49 -15.75 3.77 -9.30
CA PRO A 49 -15.80 2.79 -10.39
C PRO A 49 -15.12 1.46 -10.02
N GLY A 50 -14.16 1.49 -9.10
CA GLY A 50 -13.36 0.33 -8.67
C GLY A 50 -12.34 0.71 -7.61
N CYS A 51 -11.80 -0.29 -6.92
CA CYS A 51 -10.75 -0.09 -5.91
C CYS A 51 -9.88 -1.34 -5.74
N VAL A 52 -8.77 -1.18 -5.04
CA VAL A 52 -7.91 -2.28 -4.59
C VAL A 52 -7.76 -2.18 -3.09
N VAL A 53 -8.03 -3.27 -2.37
CA VAL A 53 -7.92 -3.34 -0.91
C VAL A 53 -6.77 -4.27 -0.55
N LEU A 54 -5.83 -3.78 0.25
CA LEU A 54 -4.70 -4.55 0.78
C LEU A 54 -4.66 -4.43 2.30
N ILE A 55 -4.61 -5.57 2.98
CA ILE A 55 -4.46 -5.67 4.44
C ILE A 55 -3.22 -6.50 4.76
N GLY A 56 -2.27 -5.87 5.44
CA GLY A 56 -1.06 -6.50 5.96
C GLY A 56 -1.03 -6.49 7.48
N ARG A 57 -0.62 -7.59 8.10
CA ARG A 57 -0.40 -7.67 9.56
C ARG A 57 0.78 -8.61 9.86
N HIS A 58 1.63 -8.23 10.81
CA HIS A 58 2.83 -8.99 11.20
C HIS A 58 3.73 -9.39 10.00
N GLY A 59 3.90 -8.48 9.04
CA GLY A 59 4.71 -8.73 7.84
C GLY A 59 4.09 -9.72 6.83
N LYS A 60 2.80 -10.04 6.98
CA LYS A 60 2.07 -10.94 6.08
C LYS A 60 0.89 -10.22 5.44
N VAL A 61 0.63 -10.49 4.16
CA VAL A 61 -0.58 -10.04 3.47
C VAL A 61 -1.69 -11.06 3.71
N VAL A 62 -2.82 -10.62 4.25
CA VAL A 62 -3.97 -11.49 4.56
C VAL A 62 -5.19 -11.23 3.70
N HIS A 63 -5.24 -10.07 3.05
CA HIS A 63 -6.26 -9.73 2.08
C HIS A 63 -5.62 -8.82 1.02
N PHE A 64 -5.78 -9.16 -0.26
CA PHE A 64 -5.32 -8.32 -1.36
C PHE A 64 -6.16 -8.57 -2.60
N GLN A 65 -7.16 -7.73 -2.83
CA GLN A 65 -8.18 -7.94 -3.86
C GLN A 65 -8.42 -6.67 -4.65
N ALA A 66 -8.81 -6.84 -5.92
CA ALA A 66 -9.19 -5.78 -6.84
C ALA A 66 -10.68 -5.92 -7.16
N TYR A 67 -11.40 -4.80 -7.19
CA TYR A 67 -12.85 -4.75 -7.37
C TYR A 67 -13.23 -3.70 -8.42
N GLY A 68 -14.30 -3.98 -9.16
CA GLY A 68 -14.84 -3.06 -10.16
C GLY A 68 -13.88 -2.78 -11.32
N ASN A 69 -13.90 -1.55 -11.80
CA ASN A 69 -13.21 -1.11 -13.01
C ASN A 69 -12.24 0.05 -12.71
N ARG A 70 -11.05 0.01 -13.29
CA ARG A 70 -10.08 1.13 -13.22
C ARG A 70 -10.38 2.27 -14.16
N ARG A 71 -11.22 2.00 -15.17
CA ARG A 71 -11.66 2.94 -16.18
C ARG A 71 -13.07 2.58 -16.60
N VAL A 72 -13.92 3.58 -16.77
CA VAL A 72 -15.28 3.43 -17.30
C VAL A 72 -15.45 4.09 -18.67
N GLU A 73 -14.59 5.06 -19.01
CA GLU A 73 -14.60 5.77 -20.29
C GLU A 73 -13.17 5.93 -20.85
N PRO A 74 -12.97 5.89 -22.19
CA PRO A 74 -13.98 5.57 -23.20
C PRO A 74 -14.40 4.09 -23.17
N ASP A 75 -13.49 3.21 -22.74
CA ASP A 75 -13.74 1.77 -22.59
C ASP A 75 -13.72 1.37 -21.12
N THR A 76 -14.61 0.45 -20.74
CA THR A 76 -14.59 -0.15 -19.41
C THR A 76 -13.44 -1.14 -19.30
N LEU A 77 -12.50 -0.88 -18.38
CA LEU A 77 -11.37 -1.77 -18.12
C LEU A 77 -11.43 -2.28 -16.67
N PRO A 78 -11.27 -3.59 -16.45
CA PRO A 78 -11.32 -4.16 -15.12
C PRO A 78 -10.19 -3.63 -14.24
N MET A 79 -10.47 -3.51 -12.94
CA MET A 79 -9.46 -3.19 -11.94
C MET A 79 -8.48 -4.35 -11.80
N THR A 80 -7.20 -4.03 -11.62
CA THR A 80 -6.15 -5.01 -11.36
C THR A 80 -5.35 -4.62 -10.12
N ARG A 81 -4.74 -5.59 -9.45
CA ARG A 81 -3.94 -5.35 -8.23
C ARG A 81 -2.73 -4.45 -8.45
N ASP A 82 -2.24 -4.38 -9.68
CA ASP A 82 -1.12 -3.58 -10.15
C ASP A 82 -1.55 -2.30 -10.89
N THR A 83 -2.84 -1.93 -10.81
CA THR A 83 -3.33 -0.66 -11.35
C THR A 83 -2.61 0.51 -10.67
N VAL A 84 -2.09 1.43 -11.49
CA VAL A 84 -1.44 2.65 -11.04
C VAL A 84 -2.50 3.71 -10.73
N PHE A 85 -2.43 4.28 -9.53
CA PHE A 85 -3.30 5.36 -9.06
C PHE A 85 -2.49 6.65 -8.91
N ASP A 86 -3.14 7.80 -9.10
CA ASP A 86 -2.60 9.07 -8.64
C ASP A 86 -2.60 9.09 -7.10
N MET A 87 -1.41 9.20 -6.52
CA MET A 87 -1.24 9.21 -5.06
C MET A 87 -1.76 10.50 -4.42
N ALA A 88 -1.92 11.58 -5.19
CA ALA A 88 -2.35 12.88 -4.71
C ALA A 88 -1.65 13.25 -3.38
N SER A 89 -2.42 13.50 -2.32
CA SER A 89 -1.87 13.90 -1.02
C SER A 89 -1.14 12.79 -0.25
N ILE A 90 -1.23 11.52 -0.65
CA ILE A 90 -0.40 10.44 -0.08
C ILE A 90 1.08 10.69 -0.38
N THR A 91 1.39 11.46 -1.42
CA THR A 91 2.75 11.95 -1.72
C THR A 91 3.37 12.72 -0.55
N LYS A 92 2.58 13.42 0.28
CA LYS A 92 3.11 14.21 1.41
C LYS A 92 3.86 13.34 2.42
N PRO A 93 3.24 12.32 3.06
CA PRO A 93 3.96 11.46 4.00
C PRO A 93 4.96 10.52 3.31
N VAL A 94 4.69 10.06 2.07
CA VAL A 94 5.53 9.04 1.43
C VAL A 94 6.77 9.62 0.75
N ALA A 95 6.67 10.80 0.13
CA ALA A 95 7.75 11.42 -0.63
C ALA A 95 8.29 12.70 0.03
N THR A 96 7.43 13.67 0.31
CA THR A 96 7.91 14.99 0.80
C THR A 96 8.52 14.91 2.19
N ALA A 97 7.78 14.34 3.16
CA ALA A 97 8.23 14.25 4.54
C ALA A 97 9.48 13.37 4.69
N THR A 98 9.50 12.22 4.02
CA THR A 98 10.66 11.31 3.99
C THR A 98 11.89 12.01 3.40
N SER A 99 11.74 12.70 2.26
CA SER A 99 12.84 13.46 1.66
C SER A 99 13.38 14.55 2.58
N MET A 100 12.51 15.27 3.30
CA MET A 100 12.94 16.28 4.27
C MET A 100 13.71 15.66 5.43
N MET A 101 13.23 14.55 5.99
CA MET A 101 13.92 13.84 7.08
C MET A 101 15.26 13.25 6.62
N SER A 102 15.33 12.71 5.41
CA SER A 102 16.58 12.21 4.81
C SER A 102 17.58 13.35 4.58
N CYS A 103 17.13 14.50 4.09
CA CYS A 103 17.99 15.68 3.93
C CYS A 103 18.49 16.19 5.29
N TRP A 104 17.61 16.26 6.29
CA TRP A 104 17.98 16.68 7.64
C TRP A 104 19.00 15.73 8.27
N THR A 105 18.78 14.41 8.19
CA THR A 105 19.73 13.41 8.73
C THR A 105 21.09 13.49 8.03
N ALA A 106 21.12 13.67 6.71
CA ALA A 106 22.36 13.86 5.96
C ALA A 106 23.11 15.13 6.40
N ALA A 107 22.40 16.26 6.56
CA ALA A 107 22.98 17.52 7.01
C ALA A 107 23.47 17.48 8.46
N ALA A 108 22.80 16.73 9.35
CA ALA A 108 23.21 16.56 10.75
C ALA A 108 24.42 15.61 10.93
N SER A 109 24.77 14.86 9.88
CA SER A 109 25.93 13.95 9.84
C SER A 109 27.16 14.53 9.14
N ALA A 110 27.06 15.76 8.61
CA ALA A 110 28.14 16.53 8.00
C ALA A 110 28.70 17.57 8.98
#